data_AF-A0A3B4WS67-F1
#
_entry.id   AF-A0A3B4WS67-F1
#
_cell.length_a   1.000
_cell.length_b   1.000
_cell.length_c   1.000
_cell.angle_alpha   90.00
_cell.angle_beta   90.00
_cell.angle_gamma   90.00
#
_symmetry.space_group_name_H-M   'P 1'
#
loop_
_entity.id
_entity.type
_entity.pdbx_description
1 polymer ?
#
loop_
_entity_poly.entity_id
_entity_poly.type
_entity_poly.pdbx_seq_one_letter_code
_entity_poly.pdbx_strand_id
1 'polypeptide(L)'
;PNSGAREESTRTPDAETAGTCNVYRTDPDLPHRFNNPDCFHGYSQKTNHPLYRTSNQMYGSKRPTVHDIQTQFKVTSRRFSEAMLQSGMYRDHGFNTSVEKTRVMVSTATQENRSNNTQLYLWFPSDDCLCDIST
;
A
#
# COMPACT_ATOMS: atom_id res chain seq x y z
N PRO A 1 -50.90 -23.85 -22.39
CA PRO A 1 -49.54 -23.36 -22.63
C PRO A 1 -49.04 -22.55 -21.41
N ASN A 2 -48.46 -23.24 -20.43
CA ASN A 2 -47.70 -22.57 -19.38
C ASN A 2 -46.64 -23.54 -18.87
N SER A 3 -45.46 -23.48 -19.47
CA SER A 3 -44.26 -24.22 -19.06
C SER A 3 -43.27 -23.20 -18.50
N GLY A 4 -43.45 -22.87 -17.22
CA GLY A 4 -42.43 -22.16 -16.45
C GLY A 4 -41.31 -23.15 -16.11
N ALA A 5 -40.28 -23.16 -16.95
CA ALA A 5 -39.03 -23.86 -16.65
C ALA A 5 -38.38 -23.18 -15.44
N ARG A 6 -38.46 -23.86 -14.29
CA ARG A 6 -37.63 -23.57 -13.12
C ARG A 6 -36.22 -23.97 -13.51
N GLU A 7 -35.38 -22.98 -13.83
CA GLU A 7 -33.93 -23.17 -13.93
C GLU A 7 -33.42 -23.61 -12.56
N GLU A 8 -33.32 -24.93 -12.39
CA GLU A 8 -32.59 -25.60 -11.32
C GLU A 8 -31.12 -25.26 -11.50
N SER A 9 -30.69 -24.12 -10.94
CA SER A 9 -29.29 -23.78 -10.79
C SER A 9 -28.68 -24.82 -9.86
N THR A 10 -28.03 -25.83 -10.44
CA THR A 10 -27.20 -26.82 -9.74
C THR A 10 -26.07 -26.09 -9.02
N ARG A 11 -26.36 -25.56 -7.83
CA ARG A 11 -25.35 -25.10 -6.88
C ARG A 11 -24.79 -26.33 -6.19
N THR A 12 -23.59 -26.72 -6.59
CA THR A 12 -22.70 -27.57 -5.78
C THR A 12 -22.58 -26.93 -4.39
N PRO A 13 -23.03 -27.58 -3.30
CA PRO A 13 -23.17 -26.94 -1.99
C PRO A 13 -21.86 -26.76 -1.20
N ASP A 14 -20.70 -26.91 -1.84
CA ASP A 14 -19.44 -27.15 -1.09
C ASP A 14 -18.36 -26.09 -1.37
N ALA A 15 -18.59 -25.17 -2.31
CA ALA A 15 -17.60 -24.16 -2.73
C ALA A 15 -17.83 -22.77 -2.10
N GLU A 16 -19.01 -22.50 -1.54
CA GLU A 16 -19.36 -21.17 -0.99
C GLU A 16 -18.68 -20.87 0.37
N THR A 17 -18.05 -21.86 1.00
CA THR A 17 -17.31 -21.72 2.28
C THR A 17 -15.80 -21.96 2.12
N ALA A 18 -15.31 -22.02 0.88
CA ALA A 18 -13.89 -22.15 0.62
C ALA A 18 -13.22 -20.77 0.74
N GLY A 19 -12.22 -20.65 1.63
CA GLY A 19 -11.41 -19.44 1.70
C GLY A 19 -10.74 -19.15 0.35
N THR A 20 -10.40 -17.88 0.09
CA THR A 20 -9.85 -17.47 -1.20
C THR A 20 -8.56 -18.21 -1.56
N CYS A 21 -7.76 -18.59 -0.56
CA CYS A 21 -6.57 -19.42 -0.71
C CYS A 21 -6.83 -20.85 -1.25
N ASN A 22 -8.05 -21.38 -1.12
CA ASN A 22 -8.40 -22.71 -1.65
C ASN A 22 -8.67 -22.65 -3.16
N VAL A 23 -9.10 -21.49 -3.66
CA VAL A 23 -9.49 -21.27 -5.07
C VAL A 23 -8.36 -20.64 -5.86
N TYR A 24 -7.59 -19.75 -5.24
CA TYR A 24 -6.51 -19.02 -5.86
C TYR A 24 -5.21 -19.11 -5.06
N ARG A 25 -4.09 -18.93 -5.76
CA ARG A 25 -2.79 -18.78 -5.11
C ARG A 25 -2.70 -17.39 -4.47
N THR A 26 -2.68 -17.39 -3.14
CA THR A 26 -2.69 -16.18 -2.31
C THR A 26 -1.34 -16.01 -1.59
N ASP A 27 -0.94 -14.76 -1.31
CA ASP A 27 0.25 -14.45 -0.52
C ASP A 27 0.08 -14.92 0.94
N PRO A 28 1.09 -15.57 1.57
CA PRO A 28 1.02 -15.96 2.99
C PRO A 28 0.81 -14.78 3.96
N ASP A 29 1.25 -13.56 3.61
CA ASP A 29 1.08 -12.37 4.45
C ASP A 29 -0.24 -11.61 4.18
N LEU A 30 -1.16 -12.21 3.42
CA LEU A 30 -2.45 -11.57 3.16
C LEU A 30 -3.30 -11.49 4.44
N PRO A 31 -3.88 -10.32 4.79
CA PRO A 31 -4.77 -10.22 5.93
C PRO A 31 -5.92 -11.23 5.85
N HIS A 32 -6.21 -11.88 6.99
CA HIS A 32 -7.22 -12.94 7.09
C HIS A 32 -8.61 -12.51 6.57
N ARG A 33 -8.90 -11.21 6.61
CA ARG A 33 -10.11 -10.60 6.06
C ARG A 33 -10.28 -10.89 4.56
N PHE A 34 -9.21 -10.87 3.79
CA PHE A 34 -9.28 -11.18 2.36
C PHE A 34 -9.26 -12.70 2.08
N ASN A 35 -8.96 -13.54 3.07
CA ASN A 35 -9.12 -14.98 2.91
C ASN A 35 -10.58 -15.43 3.07
N ASN A 36 -11.39 -14.72 3.85
CA ASN A 36 -12.76 -15.12 4.17
C ASN A 36 -13.75 -14.06 3.67
N PRO A 37 -14.44 -14.25 2.54
CA PRO A 37 -15.37 -13.24 2.01
C PRO A 37 -16.50 -12.88 2.99
N ASP A 38 -16.86 -13.79 3.90
CA ASP A 38 -17.91 -13.58 4.91
C ASP A 38 -17.59 -12.48 5.93
N CYS A 39 -16.33 -12.11 6.10
CA CYS A 39 -15.95 -11.02 7.01
C CYS A 39 -16.44 -9.63 6.54
N PHE A 40 -16.87 -9.50 5.27
CA PHE A 40 -17.39 -8.27 4.69
C PHE A 40 -18.88 -8.14 4.98
N HIS A 41 -19.17 -7.63 6.18
CA HIS A 41 -20.53 -7.33 6.62
C HIS A 41 -21.09 -6.07 5.94
N GLY A 42 -22.42 -5.95 5.90
CA GLY A 42 -23.11 -4.77 5.36
C GLY A 42 -23.47 -4.88 3.87
N TYR A 43 -22.86 -5.83 3.16
CA TYR A 43 -23.29 -6.21 1.82
C TYR A 43 -24.45 -7.20 1.92
N SER A 44 -25.64 -6.73 1.57
CA SER A 44 -26.82 -7.56 1.39
C SER A 44 -27.94 -6.70 0.84
N GLN A 45 -28.83 -7.33 0.08
CA GLN A 45 -30.05 -6.67 -0.31
C GLN A 45 -30.91 -6.45 0.94
N LYS A 46 -31.09 -5.19 1.33
CA LYS A 46 -32.07 -4.83 2.36
C LYS A 46 -33.46 -5.25 1.87
N THR A 47 -34.28 -5.76 2.79
CA THR A 47 -35.66 -6.13 2.48
C THR A 47 -36.47 -4.85 2.31
N ASN A 48 -36.58 -4.40 1.06
CA ASN A 48 -37.38 -3.26 0.65
C ASN A 48 -38.57 -3.75 -0.18
N HIS A 49 -39.65 -2.98 -0.18
CA HIS A 49 -40.80 -3.26 -1.01
C HIS A 49 -40.40 -3.28 -2.51
N PRO A 50 -40.77 -4.31 -3.28
CA PRO A 50 -40.31 -4.46 -4.66
C PRO A 50 -40.72 -3.30 -5.58
N LEU A 51 -41.86 -2.63 -5.31
CA LEU A 51 -42.31 -1.45 -6.06
C LEU A 51 -41.57 -0.15 -5.70
N TYR A 52 -40.89 -0.09 -4.55
CA TYR A 52 -40.22 1.12 -4.06
C TYR A 52 -38.69 0.93 -4.05
N ARG A 53 -38.15 0.43 -5.17
CA ARG A 53 -36.71 0.28 -5.39
C ARG A 53 -36.14 1.50 -6.09
N THR A 54 -35.04 2.02 -5.56
CA THR A 54 -34.25 3.06 -6.22
C THR A 54 -32.98 2.46 -6.81
N SER A 55 -32.41 3.10 -7.83
CA SER A 55 -31.14 2.68 -8.44
C SER A 55 -29.99 2.63 -7.42
N ASN A 56 -29.96 3.57 -6.47
CA ASN A 56 -28.94 3.62 -5.42
C ASN A 56 -28.99 2.40 -4.49
N GLN A 57 -30.16 1.76 -4.31
CA GLN A 57 -30.27 0.53 -3.51
C GLN A 57 -29.57 -0.68 -4.15
N MET A 58 -29.22 -0.59 -5.45
CA MET A 58 -28.45 -1.63 -6.12
C MET A 58 -26.98 -1.62 -5.65
N TYR A 59 -26.43 -0.45 -5.36
CA TYR A 59 -25.07 -0.32 -4.86
C TYR A 59 -24.94 -0.98 -3.48
N GLY A 60 -23.90 -1.80 -3.28
CA GLY A 60 -23.67 -2.52 -2.02
C GLY A 60 -24.67 -3.66 -1.72
N SER A 61 -25.63 -3.94 -2.62
CA SER A 61 -26.61 -5.02 -2.39
C SER A 61 -26.03 -6.43 -2.59
N LYS A 62 -24.98 -6.56 -3.41
CA LYS A 62 -24.30 -7.82 -3.69
C LYS A 62 -23.12 -8.02 -2.74
N ARG A 63 -23.00 -9.23 -2.19
CA ARG A 63 -21.86 -9.64 -1.37
C ARG A 63 -20.62 -9.87 -2.22
N PRO A 64 -19.43 -9.50 -1.73
CA PRO A 64 -18.19 -9.84 -2.40
C PRO A 64 -17.98 -11.35 -2.36
N THR A 65 -17.54 -11.91 -3.48
CA THR A 65 -17.23 -13.33 -3.64
C THR A 65 -15.72 -13.55 -3.67
N VAL A 66 -15.28 -14.81 -3.60
CA VAL A 66 -13.85 -15.17 -3.69
C VAL A 66 -13.16 -14.59 -4.94
N HIS A 67 -13.90 -14.38 -6.03
CA HIS A 67 -13.38 -13.84 -7.28
C HIS A 67 -13.26 -12.31 -7.30
N ASP A 68 -13.96 -11.61 -6.39
CA ASP A 68 -13.90 -10.15 -6.26
C ASP A 68 -12.76 -9.70 -5.31
N ILE A 69 -12.23 -10.63 -4.51
CA ILE A 69 -11.22 -10.36 -3.49
C ILE A 69 -9.81 -10.38 -4.09
N GLN A 70 -8.95 -9.49 -3.58
CA GLN A 70 -7.54 -9.41 -3.95
C GLN A 70 -6.74 -10.59 -3.39
N THR A 71 -5.84 -11.15 -4.20
CA THR A 71 -4.91 -12.23 -3.80
C THR A 71 -3.64 -11.71 -3.13
N GLN A 72 -3.38 -10.40 -3.25
CA GLN A 72 -2.24 -9.72 -2.64
C GLN A 72 -2.65 -8.34 -2.16
N PHE A 73 -2.15 -7.94 -1.00
CA PHE A 73 -2.41 -6.62 -0.41
C PHE A 73 -1.11 -6.05 0.14
N LYS A 74 -0.54 -5.07 -0.55
CA LYS A 74 0.71 -4.41 -0.15
C LYS A 74 0.39 -3.09 0.52
N VAL A 75 0.45 -3.07 1.85
CA VAL A 75 0.23 -1.85 2.65
C VAL A 75 1.54 -1.13 2.89
N THR A 76 1.52 0.18 2.75
CA THR A 76 2.60 1.04 3.24
C THR A 76 2.33 1.39 4.70
N SER A 77 3.27 1.05 5.59
CA SER A 77 3.14 1.41 7.00
C SER A 77 3.37 2.91 7.20
N ARG A 78 2.46 3.60 7.89
CA ARG A 78 2.63 5.02 8.25
C ARG A 78 3.25 5.23 9.64
N ARG A 79 3.67 4.16 10.32
CA ARG A 79 4.12 4.21 11.73
C ARG A 79 5.24 5.21 11.99
N PHE A 80 6.25 5.25 11.11
CA PHE A 80 7.34 6.22 11.19
C PHE A 80 6.83 7.66 11.09
N SER A 81 6.03 7.95 10.06
CA SER A 81 5.50 9.29 9.84
C SER A 81 4.51 9.71 10.93
N GLU A 82 3.70 8.79 11.46
CA GLU A 82 2.82 9.04 12.61
C GLU A 82 3.61 9.46 13.85
N ALA A 83 4.70 8.77 14.16
CA ALA A 83 5.58 9.13 15.28
C ALA A 83 6.18 10.53 15.09
N MET A 84 6.64 10.88 13.89
CA MET A 84 7.16 12.23 13.61
C MET A 84 6.08 13.31 13.67
N LEU A 85 4.87 13.02 13.19
CA LEU A 85 3.76 13.99 13.21
C LEU A 85 3.36 14.41 14.62
N GLN A 86 3.55 13.55 15.62
CA GLN A 86 3.30 13.88 17.03
C GLN A 86 4.22 15.00 17.54
N SER A 87 5.41 15.17 16.97
CA SER A 87 6.36 16.22 17.36
C SER A 87 5.97 17.63 16.86
N GLY A 88 4.95 17.74 16.01
CA GLY A 88 4.45 19.00 15.49
C GLY A 88 5.33 19.61 14.40
N MET A 89 5.17 20.92 14.18
CA MET A 89 5.92 21.64 13.16
C MET A 89 7.36 21.87 13.62
N TYR A 90 8.33 21.51 12.78
CA TYR A 90 9.74 21.80 13.02
C TYR A 90 9.98 23.30 13.25
N ARG A 91 10.77 23.63 14.27
CA ARG A 91 11.25 24.97 14.57
C ARG A 91 12.76 24.92 14.75
N ASP A 92 13.44 25.90 14.17
CA ASP A 92 14.88 26.07 14.37
C ASP A 92 15.13 26.91 15.62
N HIS A 93 15.87 26.35 16.57
CA HIS A 93 16.31 27.02 17.79
C HIS A 93 17.86 26.99 17.92
N GLY A 94 18.56 26.65 16.84
CA GLY A 94 20.02 26.62 16.80
C GLY A 94 20.63 28.02 16.67
N PHE A 95 21.79 28.24 17.29
CA PHE A 95 22.62 29.41 17.02
C PHE A 95 23.53 29.14 15.81
N ASN A 96 23.76 30.16 14.99
CA ASN A 96 24.76 30.09 13.94
C ASN A 96 26.16 30.12 14.55
N THR A 97 26.80 28.95 14.67
CA THR A 97 28.16 28.80 15.22
C THR A 97 29.20 28.55 14.14
N SER A 98 28.85 28.74 12.86
CA SER A 98 29.81 28.57 11.78
C SER A 98 30.90 29.64 11.89
N VAL A 99 32.15 29.22 12.09
CA VAL A 99 33.30 30.10 11.90
C VAL A 99 33.38 30.47 10.42
N GLU A 100 33.51 31.76 10.12
CA GLU A 100 33.61 32.25 8.75
C GLU A 100 34.83 31.62 8.06
N LYS A 101 34.59 30.79 7.04
CA LYS A 101 35.64 30.14 6.24
C LYS A 101 35.87 30.96 4.98
N THR A 102 36.49 32.12 5.09
CA THR A 102 36.97 32.79 3.88
C THR A 102 38.18 32.03 3.32
N ARG A 103 38.24 31.91 1.99
CA ARG A 103 39.37 31.28 1.30
C ARG A 103 40.70 32.02 1.54
N VAL A 104 40.63 33.27 2.01
CA VAL A 104 41.75 34.20 2.14
C VAL A 104 42.19 34.41 3.61
N MET A 105 41.32 34.23 4.62
CA MET A 105 41.69 34.38 6.05
C MET A 105 42.18 33.08 6.72
N VAL A 106 42.60 32.08 5.95
CA VAL A 106 43.56 31.13 6.52
C VAL A 106 44.87 31.90 6.64
N SER A 107 45.29 32.22 7.86
CA SER A 107 46.69 32.60 8.10
C SER A 107 47.55 31.54 7.42
N THR A 108 48.48 31.99 6.58
CA THR A 108 49.35 31.19 5.71
C THR A 108 50.01 29.97 6.37
N ALA A 109 50.01 29.86 7.69
CA ALA A 109 50.49 28.71 8.45
C ALA A 109 49.61 27.43 8.40
N THR A 110 48.38 27.43 7.84
CA THR A 110 47.52 26.20 7.82
C THR A 110 46.82 25.94 6.48
N GLN A 111 47.23 26.60 5.39
CA GLN A 111 46.60 26.44 4.07
C GLN A 111 47.14 25.23 3.28
N GLU A 112 48.35 24.76 3.59
CA GLU A 112 49.07 23.82 2.73
C GLU A 112 48.62 22.34 2.85
N ASN A 113 47.68 22.01 3.75
CA ASN A 113 47.27 20.61 3.97
C ASN A 113 45.74 20.36 3.80
N ARG A 114 45.02 21.20 3.07
CA ARG A 114 43.57 20.99 2.83
C ARG A 114 43.15 20.96 1.36
N SER A 115 44.02 21.35 0.42
CA SER A 115 43.69 21.33 -1.01
C SER A 115 43.68 19.94 -1.66
N ASN A 116 44.09 18.88 -0.96
CA ASN A 116 44.25 17.55 -1.56
C ASN A 116 43.17 16.50 -1.20
N ASN A 117 42.20 16.81 -0.32
CA ASN A 117 41.24 15.79 0.16
C ASN A 117 39.78 16.00 -0.26
N THR A 118 39.47 17.00 -1.08
CA THR A 118 38.09 17.25 -1.57
C THR A 118 37.87 16.90 -3.05
N GLN A 119 38.81 16.19 -3.69
CA GLN A 119 38.63 15.66 -5.06
C GLN A 119 38.28 14.16 -5.12
N LEU A 120 37.68 13.58 -4.08
CA LEU A 120 37.32 12.14 -4.11
C LEU A 120 35.82 11.81 -4.00
N TYR A 121 34.91 12.79 -4.06
CA TYR A 121 33.47 12.50 -4.08
C TYR A 121 32.66 13.43 -4.97
N LEU A 122 33.02 13.54 -6.25
CA LEU A 122 32.10 14.00 -7.31
C LEU A 122 32.49 13.34 -8.65
N TRP A 123 32.30 12.03 -8.76
CA TRP A 123 32.05 11.39 -10.05
C TRP A 123 30.86 10.45 -9.88
N PHE A 124 29.66 10.99 -10.11
CA PHE A 124 28.53 10.18 -10.54
C PHE A 124 28.73 9.90 -12.03
N PRO A 125 28.66 8.63 -12.45
CA PRO A 125 27.94 8.29 -13.65
C PRO A 125 26.60 7.69 -13.23
N SER A 126 25.56 8.30 -13.78
CA SER A 126 24.33 7.60 -14.10
C SER A 126 24.63 6.34 -14.93
N ASP A 127 23.69 5.42 -14.89
CA ASP A 127 23.52 4.28 -15.79
C ASP A 127 24.35 3.03 -15.45
N ASP A 128 23.73 2.09 -14.73
CA ASP A 128 23.40 0.80 -15.35
C ASP A 128 22.40 0.00 -14.50
N CYS A 129 21.29 -0.29 -15.14
CA CYS A 129 20.27 -1.24 -14.74
C CYS A 129 20.88 -2.65 -14.73
N LEU A 130 20.88 -3.36 -13.60
CA LEU A 130 20.82 -4.84 -13.56
C LEU A 130 20.61 -5.31 -12.12
N CYS A 131 19.37 -5.68 -11.80
CA CYS A 131 19.10 -6.64 -10.74
C CYS A 131 18.31 -7.81 -11.33
N ASP A 132 19.02 -8.61 -12.14
CA ASP A 132 18.71 -10.04 -12.24
C ASP A 132 19.28 -10.71 -11.00
N ILE A 133 18.42 -11.04 -10.03
CA ILE A 133 18.66 -12.17 -9.12
C ILE A 133 17.36 -12.96 -9.03
N SER A 134 17.23 -13.89 -9.96
CA SER A 134 16.55 -15.15 -9.74
C SER A 134 17.33 -15.98 -8.70
N THR A 135 16.68 -16.41 -7.63
CA THR A 135 16.52 -17.81 -7.17
C THR A 135 15.81 -17.79 -5.83
#